data_AF-A0A845M8Q4-F1
#
_entry.id   AF-A0A845M8Q4-F1
#
_cell.length_a   1.000
_cell.length_b   1.000
_cell.length_c   1.000
_cell.angle_alpha   90.00
_cell.angle_beta   90.00
_cell.angle_gamma   90.00
#
_symmetry.space_group_name_H-M   'P 1'
#
loop_
_entity.id
_entity.type
_entity.pdbx_description
1 polymer ?
#
loop_
_entity_poly.entity_id
_entity_poly.type
_entity_poly.pdbx_seq_one_letter_code
_entity_poly.pdbx_strand_id
1 'polypeptide(L)'
;MKTDNETRLREVFDSEIDSICDMVAPLMDANATDEAQDEAREEIMCDPLSIEFRSRWGGSVEEFEAEEFRILLAWGGPAVQIVGQIGRFGEAESYELQVQDWFQPWTTYPMTAAQDEALRVYLNEFYLGE
;
A
#
# COMPACT_ATOMS: atom_id res chain seq x y z
N MET A 1 -11.56 3.10 -27.21
CA MET A 1 -11.79 1.89 -26.39
C MET A 1 -10.65 1.60 -25.41
N LYS A 2 -9.36 1.86 -25.74
CA LYS A 2 -8.27 1.83 -24.74
C LYS A 2 -8.31 2.99 -23.74
N THR A 3 -8.74 4.17 -24.20
CA THR A 3 -8.75 5.41 -23.42
C THR A 3 -9.74 5.41 -22.25
N ASP A 4 -10.81 4.62 -22.33
CA ASP A 4 -11.85 4.58 -21.29
C ASP A 4 -11.40 3.79 -20.06
N ASN A 5 -10.73 2.65 -20.28
CA ASN A 5 -10.17 1.83 -19.21
C ASN A 5 -9.01 2.51 -18.50
N GLU A 6 -8.12 3.17 -19.25
CA GLU A 6 -6.98 3.89 -18.66
C GLU A 6 -7.45 5.06 -17.79
N THR A 7 -8.48 5.80 -18.22
CA THR A 7 -9.11 6.84 -17.40
C THR A 7 -9.72 6.24 -16.14
N ARG A 8 -10.50 5.15 -16.25
CA ARG A 8 -11.11 4.50 -15.08
C ARG A 8 -10.06 4.00 -14.08
N LEU A 9 -8.98 3.37 -14.55
CA LEU A 9 -7.91 2.90 -13.67
C LEU A 9 -7.18 4.06 -12.99
N ARG A 10 -6.98 5.16 -13.71
CA ARG A 10 -6.44 6.39 -13.12
C ARG A 10 -7.38 6.96 -12.06
N GLU A 11 -8.68 7.04 -12.32
CA GLU A 11 -9.66 7.52 -11.33
C GLU A 11 -9.67 6.67 -10.07
N VAL A 12 -9.55 5.34 -10.21
CA VAL A 12 -9.43 4.43 -9.07
C VAL A 12 -8.13 4.68 -8.33
N PHE A 13 -7.00 4.74 -9.04
CA PHE A 13 -5.71 5.03 -8.42
C PHE A 13 -5.74 6.35 -7.64
N ASP A 14 -6.25 7.42 -8.26
CA ASP A 14 -6.35 8.75 -7.66
C ASP A 14 -7.28 8.71 -6.43
N SER A 15 -8.42 8.00 -6.49
CA SER A 15 -9.33 7.84 -5.36
C SER A 15 -8.69 7.10 -4.18
N GLU A 16 -7.94 6.03 -4.45
CA GLU A 16 -7.34 5.21 -3.40
C GLU A 16 -6.17 5.92 -2.74
N ILE A 17 -5.31 6.61 -3.52
CA ILE A 17 -4.22 7.39 -2.94
C ILE A 17 -4.74 8.58 -2.14
N ASP A 18 -5.84 9.22 -2.58
CA ASP A 18 -6.50 10.28 -1.81
C ASP A 18 -7.08 9.74 -0.49
N SER A 19 -7.70 8.55 -0.51
CA SER A 19 -8.18 7.87 0.70
C SER A 19 -7.03 7.58 1.68
N ILE A 20 -5.89 7.10 1.18
CA ILE A 20 -4.69 6.88 2.00
C ILE A 20 -4.18 8.20 2.58
N CYS A 21 -4.15 9.28 1.80
CA CYS A 21 -3.74 10.60 2.27
C CYS A 21 -4.64 11.10 3.41
N ASP A 22 -5.96 10.88 3.31
CA ASP A 22 -6.92 11.27 4.34
C ASP A 22 -6.72 10.46 5.63
N MET A 23 -6.53 9.14 5.52
CA MET A 23 -6.30 8.26 6.67
C MET A 23 -5.03 8.63 7.45
N VAL A 24 -3.94 8.97 6.76
CA VAL A 24 -2.66 9.30 7.42
C VAL A 24 -2.55 10.75 7.87
N ALA A 25 -3.47 11.63 7.45
CA ALA A 25 -3.40 13.05 7.77
C ALA A 25 -3.27 13.34 9.28
N PRO A 26 -3.99 12.66 10.19
CA PRO A 26 -3.81 12.84 11.64
C PRO A 26 -2.44 12.40 12.15
N LEU A 27 -1.82 11.39 11.53
CA LEU A 27 -0.48 10.91 11.90
C LEU A 27 0.63 11.87 11.46
N MET A 28 0.38 12.65 10.41
CA MET A 28 1.32 13.64 9.88
C MET A 28 1.14 15.03 10.51
N ASP A 29 0.02 15.31 11.18
CA ASP A 29 -0.20 16.57 11.89
C ASP A 29 0.38 16.53 13.31
N ALA A 30 1.42 17.35 13.52
CA ALA A 30 2.06 17.51 14.83
C ALA A 30 1.14 18.09 15.92
N ASN A 31 -0.04 18.62 15.56
CA ASN A 31 -1.04 19.13 16.50
C ASN A 31 -2.25 18.20 16.65
N ALA A 32 -2.28 17.04 16.00
CA ALA A 32 -3.34 16.05 16.19
C ALA A 32 -3.36 15.59 17.65
N THR A 33 -4.56 15.31 18.17
CA THR A 33 -4.70 14.73 19.50
C THR A 33 -4.35 13.26 19.45
N ASP A 34 -3.97 12.69 20.60
CA ASP A 34 -3.68 11.26 20.72
C ASP A 34 -4.87 10.42 20.24
N GLU A 35 -6.10 10.83 20.54
CA GLU A 35 -7.33 10.15 20.10
C GLU A 35 -7.46 10.14 18.57
N ALA A 36 -7.17 11.25 17.89
CA ALA A 36 -7.25 11.32 16.43
C ALA A 36 -6.17 10.45 15.76
N GLN A 37 -4.98 10.36 16.37
CA GLN A 37 -3.93 9.47 15.89
C GLN A 37 -4.30 8.01 16.11
N ASP A 38 -4.90 7.66 17.24
CA ASP A 38 -5.33 6.29 17.52
C ASP A 38 -6.47 5.85 16.60
N GLU A 39 -7.46 6.72 16.35
CA GLU A 39 -8.52 6.47 15.35
C GLU A 39 -7.93 6.23 13.95
N ALA A 40 -6.95 7.04 13.53
CA ALA A 40 -6.27 6.85 12.24
C ALA A 40 -5.53 5.52 12.15
N ARG A 41 -4.81 5.10 13.21
CA ARG A 41 -4.13 3.80 13.26
C ARG A 41 -5.13 2.64 13.18
N GLU A 42 -6.25 2.75 13.89
CA GLU A 42 -7.30 1.73 13.85
C GLU A 42 -7.90 1.59 12.45
N GLU A 43 -8.16 2.71 11.77
CA GLU A 43 -8.66 2.73 10.39
C GLU A 43 -7.67 2.06 9.42
N ILE A 44 -6.40 2.48 9.47
CA ILE A 44 -5.31 1.91 8.65
C ILE A 44 -5.18 0.41 8.87
N MET A 45 -5.23 -0.06 10.12
CA MET A 45 -5.08 -1.48 10.43
C MET A 45 -6.27 -2.34 9.98
N CYS A 46 -7.43 -1.73 9.74
CA CYS A 46 -8.64 -2.41 9.24
C CYS A 46 -8.81 -2.31 7.72
N ASP A 47 -8.03 -1.47 7.05
CA ASP A 47 -8.16 -1.17 5.62
C ASP A 47 -7.76 -2.36 4.71
N PRO A 48 -6.62 -3.06 4.92
CA PRO A 48 -6.24 -4.19 4.07
C PRO A 48 -7.20 -5.39 4.11
N LEU A 49 -7.51 -5.94 2.94
CA LEU A 49 -8.17 -7.23 2.79
C LEU A 49 -7.22 -8.41 3.07
N SER A 50 -5.94 -8.26 2.68
CA SER A 50 -4.89 -9.24 2.99
C SER A 50 -3.51 -8.61 2.97
N ILE A 51 -2.64 -9.12 3.84
CA ILE A 51 -1.20 -8.81 3.85
C ILE A 51 -0.46 -10.13 3.65
N GLU A 52 0.40 -10.18 2.64
CA GLU A 52 1.11 -11.37 2.23
C GLU A 52 2.59 -11.07 2.03
N PHE A 53 3.42 -12.06 2.32
CA PHE A 53 4.87 -11.95 2.29
C PHE A 53 5.45 -13.00 1.36
N ARG A 54 6.55 -12.65 0.71
CA ARG A 54 7.28 -13.55 -0.15
C ARG A 54 8.78 -13.45 0.16
N SER A 55 9.41 -14.62 0.28
CA SER A 55 10.86 -14.74 0.35
C SER A 55 11.47 -14.93 -1.03
N ARG A 56 12.78 -14.72 -1.13
CA ARG A 56 13.56 -15.25 -2.24
C ARG A 56 13.62 -16.78 -2.21
N TRP A 57 14.26 -17.32 -3.23
CA TRP A 57 14.66 -18.72 -3.27
C TRP A 57 15.65 -19.05 -2.14
N GLY A 58 15.25 -19.97 -1.27
CA GLY A 58 16.05 -20.50 -0.17
C GLY A 58 16.53 -21.93 -0.42
N GLY A 59 17.52 -22.39 0.36
CA GLY A 59 18.01 -23.77 0.33
C GLY A 59 17.16 -24.71 1.18
N SER A 60 16.40 -24.17 2.13
CA SER A 60 15.50 -24.91 3.01
C SER A 60 14.26 -24.08 3.36
N VAL A 61 13.23 -24.73 3.92
CA VAL A 61 11.97 -24.06 4.33
C VAL A 61 12.15 -23.22 5.60
N GLU A 62 13.17 -23.53 6.40
CA GLU A 62 13.50 -22.82 7.64
C GLU A 62 14.18 -21.46 7.39
N GLU A 63 14.64 -21.21 6.16
CA GLU A 63 15.29 -19.97 5.72
C GLU A 63 14.30 -18.92 5.19
N PHE A 64 13.03 -18.95 5.62
CA PHE A 64 12.08 -17.92 5.19
C PHE A 64 12.44 -16.56 5.80
N GLU A 65 12.84 -15.65 4.94
CA GLU A 65 13.06 -14.23 5.23
C GLU A 65 12.20 -13.43 4.25
N ALA A 66 11.31 -12.58 4.76
CA ALA A 66 10.41 -11.80 3.92
C ALA A 66 11.22 -10.72 3.19
N GLU A 67 11.19 -10.74 1.85
CA GLU A 67 11.90 -9.75 1.02
C GLU A 67 10.93 -8.92 0.18
N GLU A 68 9.74 -9.43 -0.09
CA GLU A 68 8.67 -8.71 -0.80
C GLU A 68 7.38 -8.80 0.02
N PHE A 69 6.58 -7.74 -0.04
CA PHE A 69 5.24 -7.71 0.55
C PHE A 69 4.17 -7.37 -0.49
N ARG A 70 2.95 -7.79 -0.19
CA ARG A 70 1.72 -7.39 -0.89
C ARG A 70 0.64 -7.07 0.11
N ILE A 71 0.07 -5.88 0.01
CA ILE A 71 -1.14 -5.45 0.72
C ILE A 71 -2.26 -5.32 -0.32
N LEU A 72 -3.32 -6.10 -0.19
CA LEU A 72 -4.48 -6.02 -1.07
C LEU A 72 -5.54 -5.13 -0.42
N LEU A 73 -5.90 -4.02 -1.08
CA LEU A 73 -6.87 -3.05 -0.56
C LEU A 73 -8.28 -3.27 -1.14
N ALA A 74 -8.36 -3.62 -2.42
CA ALA A 74 -9.63 -3.88 -3.09
C ALA A 74 -9.52 -5.07 -4.05
N TRP A 75 -10.58 -5.88 -4.10
CA TRP A 75 -10.72 -6.99 -5.03
C TRP A 75 -12.14 -7.00 -5.62
N GLY A 76 -12.27 -7.39 -6.89
CA GLY A 76 -13.55 -7.48 -7.58
C GLY A 76 -13.66 -6.62 -8.84
N GLY A 77 -12.59 -5.94 -9.25
CA GLY A 77 -12.54 -5.22 -10.53
C GLY A 77 -13.21 -3.84 -10.45
N PRO A 78 -12.43 -2.74 -10.35
CA PRO A 78 -10.97 -2.68 -10.34
C PRO A 78 -10.39 -3.14 -9.00
N ALA A 79 -9.25 -3.83 -9.04
CA ALA A 79 -8.50 -4.27 -7.87
C ALA A 79 -7.35 -3.31 -7.58
N VAL A 80 -6.98 -3.21 -6.30
CA VAL A 80 -5.98 -2.26 -5.79
C VAL A 80 -5.07 -3.00 -4.83
N GLN A 81 -3.75 -2.87 -5.03
CA GLN A 81 -2.74 -3.44 -4.15
C GLN A 81 -1.57 -2.49 -3.98
N ILE A 82 -0.87 -2.61 -2.85
CA ILE A 82 0.46 -2.05 -2.64
C ILE A 82 1.44 -3.23 -2.65
N VAL A 83 2.49 -3.12 -3.45
CA VAL A 83 3.57 -4.13 -3.49
C VAL A 83 4.90 -3.44 -3.28
N GLY A 84 5.84 -4.14 -2.68
CA GLY A 84 7.14 -3.54 -2.38
C GLY A 84 8.17 -4.53 -1.89
N GLN A 85 9.38 -4.01 -1.69
CA GLN A 85 10.50 -4.74 -1.10
C GLN A 85 10.69 -4.33 0.35
N ILE A 86 11.07 -5.31 1.18
CA ILE A 86 11.34 -5.11 2.59
C ILE A 86 12.83 -4.84 2.77
N GLY A 87 13.13 -3.74 3.44
CA GLY A 87 14.48 -3.33 3.81
C GLY A 87 15.04 -4.14 4.97
N ARG A 88 16.31 -3.89 5.27
CA ARG A 88 17.07 -4.63 6.29
C ARG A 88 16.52 -4.45 7.72
N PHE A 89 15.71 -3.43 7.99
CA PHE A 89 15.16 -3.15 9.31
C PHE A 89 13.63 -3.39 9.35
N GLY A 90 13.10 -4.16 8.40
CA GLY A 90 11.68 -4.49 8.34
C GLY A 90 10.79 -3.35 7.82
N GLU A 91 11.37 -2.27 7.29
CA GLU A 91 10.67 -1.16 6.66
C GLU A 91 10.42 -1.42 5.16
N ALA A 92 9.49 -0.70 4.54
CA ALA A 92 9.35 -0.74 3.09
C ALA A 92 10.49 0.05 2.42
N GLU A 93 11.42 -0.64 1.73
CA GLU A 93 12.54 -0.03 1.00
C GLU A 93 12.10 0.55 -0.35
N SER A 94 11.18 -0.14 -1.01
CA SER A 94 10.51 0.34 -2.23
C SER A 94 9.05 -0.11 -2.23
N TYR A 95 8.17 0.67 -2.82
CA TYR A 95 6.75 0.37 -2.87
C TYR A 95 6.07 1.06 -4.05
N GLU A 96 5.01 0.43 -4.55
CA GLU A 96 4.16 0.95 -5.61
C GLU A 96 2.70 0.66 -5.28
N LEU A 97 1.84 1.68 -5.41
CA LEU A 97 0.41 1.48 -5.53
C LEU A 97 0.10 1.00 -6.96
N GLN A 98 -0.67 -0.08 -7.07
CA GLN A 98 -1.01 -0.70 -8.34
C GLN A 98 -2.51 -0.93 -8.43
N VAL A 99 -3.06 -0.65 -9.62
CA VAL A 99 -4.45 -0.90 -9.95
C VAL A 99 -4.55 -1.87 -11.13
N GLN A 100 -5.61 -2.65 -11.16
CA GLN A 100 -5.86 -3.63 -12.21
C GLN A 100 -7.34 -3.75 -12.51
N ASP A 101 -7.69 -3.74 -13.79
CA ASP A 101 -9.02 -4.19 -14.24
C ASP A 101 -8.95 -5.66 -14.68
N TRP A 102 -10.11 -6.30 -14.82
CA TRP A 102 -10.18 -7.71 -15.20
C TRP A 102 -9.40 -8.01 -16.47
N PHE A 103 -8.57 -9.05 -16.39
CA PHE A 103 -7.72 -9.54 -17.49
C PHE A 103 -6.71 -8.52 -18.01
N GLN A 104 -6.46 -7.42 -17.30
CA GLN A 104 -5.38 -6.47 -17.60
C GLN A 104 -4.16 -6.70 -16.71
N PRO A 105 -2.95 -6.29 -17.13
CA PRO A 105 -1.81 -6.22 -16.23
C PRO A 105 -2.03 -5.21 -15.09
N TRP A 106 -1.33 -5.40 -13.97
CA TRP A 106 -1.20 -4.36 -12.95
C TRP A 106 -0.53 -3.13 -13.54
N THR A 107 -1.07 -1.96 -13.20
CA THR A 107 -0.61 -0.67 -13.68
C THR A 107 -0.35 0.24 -12.48
N THR A 108 0.77 0.96 -12.52
CA THR A 108 1.08 2.02 -11.55
C THR A 108 1.02 3.38 -12.23
N TYR A 109 0.81 4.43 -11.46
CA TYR A 109 0.83 5.81 -11.92
C TYR A 109 1.80 6.64 -11.07
N PRO A 110 2.41 7.70 -11.64
CA PRO A 110 3.28 8.58 -10.88
C PRO A 110 2.53 9.26 -9.73
N MET A 111 3.10 9.19 -8.53
CA MET A 111 2.64 9.91 -7.34
C MET A 111 3.39 11.24 -7.18
N THR A 112 2.74 12.22 -6.54
CA THR A 112 3.42 13.40 -6.02
C THR A 112 4.26 13.03 -4.79
N ALA A 113 5.21 13.89 -4.41
CA ALA A 113 6.03 13.66 -3.21
C ALA A 113 5.19 13.56 -1.93
N ALA A 114 4.08 14.30 -1.84
CA ALA A 114 3.17 14.23 -0.69
C ALA A 114 2.40 12.90 -0.64
N GLN A 115 1.94 12.40 -1.78
CA GLN A 115 1.28 11.09 -1.88
C GLN A 115 2.25 9.95 -1.56
N ASP A 116 3.49 10.04 -2.04
CA ASP A 116 4.54 9.09 -1.71
C ASP A 116 4.87 9.06 -0.22
N GLU A 117 4.95 10.24 0.42
CA GLU A 117 5.13 10.35 1.87
C GLU A 117 3.94 9.78 2.65
N ALA A 118 2.71 10.05 2.21
CA ALA A 118 1.51 9.50 2.80
C ALA A 118 1.50 7.97 2.74
N LEU A 119 1.82 7.38 1.59
CA LEU A 119 1.91 5.94 1.42
C LEU A 119 3.02 5.34 2.29
N ARG A 120 4.16 6.02 2.44
CA ARG A 120 5.22 5.61 3.37
C ARG A 120 4.75 5.58 4.82
N VAL A 121 4.01 6.60 5.26
CA VAL A 121 3.45 6.67 6.62
C VAL A 121 2.45 5.54 6.84
N TYR A 122 1.54 5.34 5.88
CA TYR A 122 0.60 4.22 5.89
C TYR A 122 1.32 2.86 6.06
N LEU A 123 2.38 2.62 5.28
CA LEU A 123 3.15 1.37 5.34
C LEU A 123 3.88 1.15 6.67
N ASN A 124 4.32 2.22 7.35
CA ASN A 124 5.02 2.12 8.63
C ASN A 124 4.13 1.67 9.78
N GLU A 125 2.81 1.77 9.65
CA GLU A 125 1.89 1.23 10.65
C GLU A 125 1.81 -0.31 10.61
N PHE A 126 2.27 -0.93 9.52
CA PHE A 126 2.35 -2.39 9.40
C PHE A 126 3.74 -2.91 9.78
N TYR A 127 3.74 -4.03 10.50
CA TYR A 127 4.97 -4.77 10.76
C TYR A 127 5.34 -5.63 9.55
N LEU A 128 6.27 -5.17 8.72
CA LEU A 128 6.63 -5.83 7.45
C LEU A 128 7.84 -6.78 7.56
N GLY A 129 8.63 -6.73 8.64
CA GLY A 129 9.76 -7.64 8.87
C GLY A 129 10.39 -7.52 10.27
N GLU A 130 11.27 -8.48 10.61
CA GLU A 130 12.11 -8.49 11.84
C GLU A 130 13.43 -7.73 11.66
#